data_AF-A0AA97CV56-F1
#
_entry.id   AF-A0AA97CV56-F1
#
_cell.length_a   1.000
_cell.length_b   1.000
_cell.length_c   1.000
_cell.angle_alpha   90.00
_cell.angle_beta   90.00
_cell.angle_gamma   90.00
#
_symmetry.space_group_name_H-M   'P 1'
#
loop_
_entity.id
_entity.type
_entity.pdbx_description
1 polymer ?
#
loop_
_entity_poly.entity_id
_entity_poly.type
_entity_poly.pdbx_seq_one_letter_code
_entity_poly.pdbx_strand_id
1 'polypeptide(L)' 'MTRRPQRHCSTTGCTNHTRSSAGYCVDHRPPYCPKITREQDGLNVGDRYYTAAEALDLAHRIADALANKETPA' A
#
# COMPACT_ATOMS: atom_id res chain seq x y z
N MET A 1 -12.33 -12.01 10.47
CA MET A 1 -11.41 -10.93 10.05
C MET A 1 -10.03 -11.18 10.68
N THR A 2 -9.04 -11.57 9.88
CA THR A 2 -7.66 -11.76 10.39
C THR A 2 -7.08 -10.39 10.73
N ARG A 3 -6.69 -10.17 12.00
CA ARG A 3 -6.07 -8.90 12.41
C ARG A 3 -4.74 -8.76 11.66
N ARG A 4 -4.52 -7.61 10.99
CA ARG A 4 -3.24 -7.33 10.36
C ARG A 4 -2.11 -7.43 11.40
N PRO A 5 -1.01 -8.14 11.09
CA PRO A 5 0.11 -8.27 12.00
C PRO A 5 0.70 -6.88 12.32
N GLN A 6 1.10 -6.69 13.57
CA GLN A 6 1.86 -5.52 13.99
C GLN A 6 3.34 -5.78 13.78
N ARG A 7 4.08 -4.73 13.42
CA ARG A 7 5.54 -4.74 13.28
C ARG A 7 6.15 -3.53 13.96
N HIS A 8 7.44 -3.59 14.27
CA HIS A 8 8.18 -2.42 14.74
C HIS A 8 8.21 -1.34 13.65
N CYS A 9 8.26 -0.07 14.09
CA CYS A 9 8.51 1.05 13.21
C CYS A 9 9.85 0.90 12.51
N SER A 10 9.93 1.22 11.23
CA SER A 10 11.16 1.15 10.42
C SER A 10 12.18 2.24 10.75
N THR A 11 11.83 3.22 11.57
CA THR A 11 12.73 4.31 11.99
C THR A 11 13.70 3.81 13.06
N THR A 12 15.00 4.00 12.82
CA THR A 12 16.07 3.64 13.77
C THR A 12 15.81 4.26 15.14
N GLY A 13 15.83 3.43 16.18
CA GLY A 13 15.61 3.86 17.57
C GLY A 13 14.15 4.06 17.97
N CYS A 14 13.18 3.89 17.07
CA CYS A 14 11.77 3.95 17.41
C CYS A 14 11.27 2.61 17.98
N THR A 15 10.65 2.64 19.16
CA THR A 15 10.09 1.46 19.83
C THR A 15 8.58 1.25 19.56
N ASN A 16 7.95 2.18 18.82
CA ASN A 16 6.53 2.10 18.50
C ASN A 16 6.23 0.96 17.52
N HIS A 17 4.99 0.45 17.60
CA HIS A 17 4.49 -0.58 16.70
C HIS A 17 3.54 0.03 15.66
N THR A 18 3.48 -0.58 14.49
CA THR A 18 2.62 -0.11 13.40
C THR A 18 1.92 -1.26 12.67
N ARG A 19 0.77 -0.94 12.10
CA ARG A 19 0.03 -1.77 11.13
C ARG A 19 0.10 -1.21 9.70
N SER A 20 0.84 -0.11 9.51
CA SER A 20 1.06 0.52 8.21
C SER A 20 1.81 -0.42 7.30
N SER A 21 1.34 -0.59 6.05
CA SER A 21 2.06 -1.33 5.02
C SER A 21 3.45 -0.74 4.72
N ALA A 22 3.64 0.56 4.94
CA ALA A 22 4.93 1.24 4.74
C ALA A 22 5.90 1.07 5.93
N GLY A 23 5.47 0.50 7.06
CA GLY A 23 6.37 0.26 8.21
C GLY A 23 6.58 1.45 9.15
N TYR A 24 5.93 2.59 8.94
CA TYR A 24 6.03 3.75 9.83
C TYR A 24 4.91 3.81 10.89
N CYS A 25 5.23 4.21 12.12
CA CYS A 25 4.24 4.56 13.15
C CYS A 25 3.58 5.91 12.82
N VAL A 26 2.62 6.34 13.66
CA VAL A 26 1.90 7.61 13.43
C VAL A 26 2.84 8.83 13.48
N ASP A 27 3.84 8.81 14.35
CA ASP A 27 4.78 9.93 14.55
C ASP A 27 5.83 10.02 13.44
N HIS A 28 6.25 8.88 12.90
CA HIS A 28 7.28 8.80 11.86
C HIS A 28 6.71 8.62 10.46
N ARG A 29 5.39 8.74 10.30
CA ARG A 29 4.76 8.59 8.99
C ARG A 29 5.20 9.74 8.08
N PRO A 30 5.82 9.47 6.92
CA PRO A 30 6.13 10.53 5.96
C PRO A 30 4.84 11.26 5.56
N PRO A 31 4.88 12.60 5.42
CA PRO A 31 3.69 13.37 5.07
C PRO A 31 3.08 12.94 3.73
N TYR A 32 3.91 12.43 2.80
CA TYR A 32 3.51 11.99 1.47
C TYR A 32 3.46 10.46 1.34
N CYS A 33 2.83 9.77 2.29
CA CYS A 33 2.52 8.36 2.09
C CYS A 33 1.26 8.25 1.20
N PRO A 34 1.35 7.84 -0.08
CA PRO A 34 0.19 7.75 -0.95
C PRO A 34 -0.85 6.84 -0.30
N LYS A 35 -2.08 7.37 -0.16
CA LYS A 35 -3.21 6.63 0.38
C LYS A 35 -3.97 6.03 -0.78
N ILE A 36 -4.41 4.79 -0.58
CA ILE A 36 -5.42 4.17 -1.44
C ILE A 36 -6.74 4.28 -0.70
N THR A 37 -7.68 5.05 -1.24
CA THR A 37 -9.02 5.24 -0.64
C THR A 37 -10.09 4.96 -1.66
N ARG A 38 -11.17 4.32 -1.23
CA ARG A 38 -12.37 4.17 -2.07
C ARG A 38 -13.12 5.50 -2.09
N GLU A 39 -13.44 5.97 -3.28
CA GLU A 39 -14.31 7.12 -3.50
C GLU A 39 -15.39 6.71 -4.48
N GLN A 40 -16.66 6.77 -4.07
CA GLN A 40 -17.82 6.35 -4.87
C GLN A 40 -17.67 4.94 -5.45
N ASP A 41 -17.64 4.84 -6.78
CA ASP A 41 -17.47 3.63 -7.59
C ASP A 41 -16.00 3.37 -8.01
N GLY A 42 -15.06 4.21 -7.57
CA GLY A 42 -13.64 4.11 -7.92
C GLY A 42 -12.67 4.10 -6.74
N LEU A 43 -11.39 4.30 -7.06
CA LEU A 43 -10.27 4.36 -6.12
C LEU A 43 -9.43 5.61 -6.37
N ASN A 44 -9.09 6.34 -5.32
CA ASN A 44 -7.97 7.27 -5.35
C ASN A 44 -6.70 6.55 -4.94
N VAL A 45 -5.64 6.72 -5.74
CA VAL A 45 -4.28 6.29 -5.40
C VAL A 45 -3.40 7.53 -5.44
N GLY A 46 -3.06 8.07 -4.27
CA GLY A 46 -2.44 9.40 -4.20
C GLY A 46 -3.40 10.48 -4.70
N ASP A 47 -2.96 11.28 -5.67
CA ASP A 47 -3.74 12.39 -6.25
C ASP A 47 -4.50 11.99 -7.54
N ARG A 48 -4.51 10.70 -7.89
CA ARG A 48 -5.16 10.20 -9.10
C ARG A 48 -6.38 9.34 -8.78
N TYR A 49 -7.50 9.70 -9.39
CA TYR A 49 -8.72 8.90 -9.40
C TYR A 49 -8.66 7.82 -10.50
N TYR A 50 -9.16 6.64 -10.17
CA TYR A 50 -9.34 5.51 -11.06
C TYR A 50 -10.79 5.04 -10.97
N THR A 51 -11.46 4.92 -12.10
CA THR A 51 -12.76 4.23 -12.19
C THR A 51 -12.62 2.75 -11.82
N ALA A 52 -13.74 2.06 -11.57
CA ALA A 52 -13.73 0.62 -11.28
C ALA A 52 -12.98 -0.21 -12.35
N ALA A 53 -13.22 0.09 -13.63
CA ALA A 53 -12.58 -0.61 -14.75
C ALA A 53 -11.07 -0.36 -14.80
N GLU A 54 -10.64 0.89 -14.64
CA GLU A 54 -9.21 1.24 -14.62
C GLU A 54 -8.48 0.69 -13.41
N ALA A 55 -9.13 0.67 -12.25
CA ALA A 55 -8.60 0.07 -11.03
C ALA A 55 -8.38 -1.43 -11.19
N LEU A 56 -9.32 -2.13 -11.83
CA LEU A 56 -9.21 -3.57 -12.11
C LEU A 56 -8.09 -3.86 -13.11
N ASP A 57 -8.02 -3.09 -14.20
CA ASP A 57 -6.93 -3.20 -15.18
C ASP A 57 -5.56 -2.94 -14.54
N LEU A 58 -5.45 -1.92 -13.68
CA LEU A 58 -4.23 -1.65 -12.93
C LEU A 58 -3.85 -2.82 -12.01
N ALA A 59 -4.82 -3.44 -11.34
CA ALA A 59 -4.58 -4.58 -10.47
C ALA A 59 -4.03 -5.80 -11.26
N HIS A 60 -4.57 -6.08 -12.44
CA HIS A 60 -4.05 -7.15 -13.31
C HIS A 60 -2.61 -6.85 -13.75
N ARG A 61 -2.32 -5.64 -14.22
CA ARG A 61 -0.95 -5.25 -14.61
C ARG A 61 0.04 -5.37 -13.46
N ILE A 62 -0.37 -5.05 -12.22
CA ILE A 62 0.47 -5.25 -11.03
C ILE A 62 0.72 -6.73 -10.78
N ALA A 63 -0.33 -7.57 -10.84
CA ALA A 63 -0.19 -9.01 -10.64
C ALA A 63 0.75 -9.64 -11.67
N ASP A 64 0.58 -9.30 -12.95
CA ASP A 64 1.44 -9.77 -14.04
C ASP A 64 2.90 -9.33 -13.84
N ALA A 65 3.12 -8.07 -13.46
CA ALA A 65 4.47 -7.54 -13.20
C ALA A 65 5.16 -8.23 -12.01
N LEU A 66 4.40 -8.68 -11.00
CA LEU A 66 4.95 -9.43 -9.87
C LEU A 66 5.25 -10.88 -10.24
N ALA A 67 4.34 -11.54 -10.96
CA ALA A 67 4.55 -12.92 -11.44
C ALA A 67 5.78 -13.03 -12.36
N ASN A 68 5.98 -12.05 -13.25
CA ASN A 68 7.13 -12.03 -14.16
C ASN A 68 8.48 -11.79 -13.44
N LYS A 69 8.49 -11.30 -12.20
CA LYS A 69 9.71 -11.14 -11.40
C LYS A 69 10.12 -12.42 -10.66
N GLU A 70 9.24 -13.43 -10.57
CA GLU A 70 9.52 -14.69 -9.87
C GLU A 70 10.18 -15.75 -10.75
N THR A 71 10.54 -15.44 -12.00
CA THR A 71 11.36 -16.33 -12.85
C THR A 71 12.82 -15.90 -12.76
N PRO A 72 13.66 -16.52 -11.90
CA PRO A 72 15.11 -16.35 -12.02
C PRO A 72 15.56 -16.91 -13.37
N ALA A 73 16.36 -16.11 -14.09
CA ALA A 73 17.14 -16.58 -15.24
C ALA A 73 18.22 -17.57 -14.79
#